data_AF-A0A9W6C1K9-F1
#
_entry.id   AF-A0A9W6C1K9-F1
#
_cell.length_a   1.000
_cell.length_b   1.000
_cell.length_c   1.000
_cell.angle_alpha   90.00
_cell.angle_beta   90.00
_cell.angle_gamma   90.00
#
_symmetry.space_group_name_H-M   'P 1'
#
loop_
_entity.id
_entity.type
_entity.pdbx_description
1 polymer ?
#
loop_
_entity_poly.entity_id
_entity_poly.type
_entity_poly.pdbx_seq_one_letter_code
_entity_poly.pdbx_strand_id
1 'polypeptide(L)'
;MQLDIKPGCAVRDAPVVAYIEGNDDVEVSADIHFPQEGPIDSTVLRLTGLGLGPGDNGTRLCLILRPGRNNTGCNTLEQLCKPPTAASPPGTCNAALFNSPSNTDSCCPQATPSTPRPPPPPSPRPPSPRPPPPSPAPPQKPPPPPPPPPPPPPIQTVIMAALPLCQACISLEMFAIREDYAPFKFDGQACARVQEHFASTFNTIVAGEGLQLLVPFWADPNQCSSRKVTVCGAFASGLDAQRVQVQLENQAFLTVKALGSAFCLYSPNRYQFVVSSNPGDCIQIEQSSDACLPDPSPPCRCNQAPFITPFYVLPAATSVPGGVRSGRNVTLHCFTLAAVPQELRADGPCARASGVAKVEIWAAAKTVTARFRVTPRDGPQRYISGSWDRWTNPDGYWSIKATPLNWNASQAIGGEVCLELPSNLPLRNFCASGKW
;
A
#
# COMPACT_ATOMS: atom_id res chain seq x y z
N MET A 1 10.42 23.60 -0.60
CA MET A 1 9.58 24.76 -0.98
C MET A 1 8.72 24.38 -2.18
N GLN A 2 7.54 24.98 -2.32
CA GLN A 2 6.70 24.85 -3.52
C GLN A 2 6.21 26.23 -3.97
N LEU A 3 6.10 26.41 -5.28
CA LEU A 3 5.58 27.61 -5.94
C LEU A 3 4.37 27.24 -6.81
N ASP A 4 3.30 28.02 -6.73
CA ASP A 4 2.16 27.91 -7.65
C ASP A 4 2.52 28.56 -8.99
N ILE A 5 2.46 27.77 -10.07
CA ILE A 5 2.90 28.18 -11.40
C ILE A 5 1.80 27.98 -12.45
N LYS A 6 1.95 28.64 -13.60
CA LYS A 6 0.99 28.49 -14.70
C LYS A 6 1.16 27.12 -15.38
N PRO A 7 0.05 26.40 -15.70
CA PRO A 7 0.13 25.07 -16.31
C PRO A 7 0.84 25.05 -17.68
N GLY A 8 0.80 26.15 -18.43
CA GLY A 8 1.53 26.28 -19.70
C GLY A 8 3.06 26.22 -19.58
N CYS A 9 3.61 26.27 -18.35
CA CYS A 9 5.02 26.15 -18.09
C CYS A 9 5.50 24.71 -17.89
N ALA A 10 4.59 23.75 -17.69
CA ALA A 10 4.90 22.34 -17.48
C ALA A 10 5.20 21.62 -18.81
N VAL A 11 6.27 22.03 -19.50
CA VAL A 11 6.70 21.42 -20.76
C VAL A 11 7.94 20.56 -20.54
N ARG A 12 7.93 19.36 -21.13
CA ARG A 12 8.92 18.29 -20.88
C ARG A 12 10.37 18.68 -21.22
N ASP A 13 10.56 19.64 -22.12
CA ASP A 13 11.87 20.05 -22.64
C ASP A 13 12.32 21.44 -22.13
N ALA A 14 11.62 22.07 -21.18
CA ALA A 14 12.04 23.34 -20.56
C ALA A 14 12.57 23.10 -19.14
N PRO A 15 13.89 22.93 -18.96
CA PRO A 15 14.44 22.68 -17.63
C PRO A 15 14.36 23.96 -16.78
N VAL A 16 13.94 23.78 -15.52
CA VAL A 16 14.08 24.78 -14.47
C VAL A 16 15.25 24.36 -13.60
N VAL A 17 16.21 25.26 -13.41
CA VAL A 17 17.32 25.05 -12.47
C VAL A 17 17.16 26.04 -11.33
N ALA A 18 17.44 25.61 -10.11
CA ALA A 18 17.38 26.46 -8.92
C ALA A 18 18.73 26.41 -8.19
N TYR A 19 19.10 27.50 -7.53
CA TYR A 19 20.28 27.56 -6.66
C TYR A 19 20.10 28.63 -5.59
N ILE A 20 20.96 28.61 -4.57
CA ILE A 20 20.96 29.57 -3.47
C ILE A 20 22.06 30.60 -3.73
N GLU A 21 21.71 31.89 -3.70
CA GLU A 21 22.69 32.95 -3.94
C GLU A 21 23.83 32.87 -2.92
N GLY A 22 25.08 32.78 -3.40
CA GLY A 22 26.27 32.63 -2.56
C GLY A 22 26.60 31.19 -2.17
N ASN A 23 25.88 30.19 -2.68
CA ASN A 23 26.17 28.78 -2.44
C ASN A 23 25.93 27.93 -3.70
N ASP A 24 26.96 27.88 -4.55
CA ASP A 24 26.94 27.14 -5.83
C ASP A 24 27.07 25.61 -5.65
N ASP A 25 27.41 25.16 -4.44
CA ASP A 25 27.62 23.74 -4.11
C ASP A 25 26.33 23.04 -3.60
N VAL A 26 25.25 23.78 -3.35
CA VAL A 26 23.96 23.20 -2.93
C VAL A 26 23.14 22.82 -4.15
N GLU A 27 23.01 21.51 -4.38
CA GLU A 27 22.17 20.96 -5.43
C GLU A 27 20.68 21.10 -5.06
N VAL A 28 20.08 22.23 -5.48
CA VAL A 28 18.64 22.44 -5.37
C VAL A 28 17.94 21.71 -6.52
N SER A 29 17.25 20.62 -6.19
CA SER A 29 16.46 19.88 -7.17
C SER A 29 15.14 20.59 -7.42
N ALA A 30 14.81 20.77 -8.71
CA ALA A 30 13.60 21.41 -9.19
C ALA A 30 12.76 20.42 -10.01
N ASP A 31 11.47 20.30 -9.68
CA ASP A 31 10.54 19.39 -10.35
C ASP A 31 9.16 20.05 -10.52
N ILE A 32 8.55 19.92 -11.70
CA ILE A 32 7.21 20.44 -11.96
C ILE A 32 6.23 19.28 -11.93
N HIS A 33 5.19 19.40 -11.11
CA HIS A 33 4.15 18.38 -10.99
C HIS A 33 2.75 19.00 -10.86
N PHE A 34 1.76 18.17 -11.15
CA PHE A 34 0.34 18.49 -10.97
C PHE A 34 -0.10 17.90 -9.62
N PRO A 35 -0.38 18.72 -8.59
CA PRO A 35 -0.72 18.22 -7.27
C PRO A 35 -2.10 17.53 -7.31
N GLN A 36 -2.17 16.32 -6.75
CA GLN A 36 -3.37 15.47 -6.84
C GLN A 36 -4.55 15.96 -6.00
N GLU A 37 -4.29 16.72 -4.93
CA GLU A 37 -5.30 17.31 -4.03
C GLU A 37 -5.52 18.81 -4.30
N GLY A 38 -4.88 19.36 -5.33
CA GLY A 38 -5.03 20.76 -5.72
C GLY A 38 -6.26 20.98 -6.61
N PRO A 39 -6.67 22.25 -6.82
CA PRO A 39 -7.66 22.59 -7.83
C PRO A 39 -7.29 21.99 -9.21
N ILE A 40 -8.29 21.65 -10.01
CA ILE A 40 -8.08 21.20 -11.41
C ILE A 40 -7.22 22.26 -12.13
N ASP A 41 -6.23 21.80 -12.90
CA ASP A 41 -5.21 22.61 -13.59
C ASP A 41 -4.21 23.37 -12.69
N SER A 42 -4.15 23.03 -11.40
CA SER A 42 -3.03 23.49 -10.56
C SER A 42 -1.72 22.86 -11.01
N THR A 43 -0.65 23.65 -11.00
CA THR A 43 0.68 23.20 -11.40
C THR A 43 1.67 23.79 -10.42
N VAL A 44 2.57 22.96 -9.90
CA VAL A 44 3.46 23.34 -8.82
C VAL A 44 4.91 23.08 -9.22
N LEU A 45 5.74 24.11 -9.06
CA LEU A 45 7.19 23.94 -9.07
C LEU A 45 7.66 23.60 -7.65
N ARG A 46 8.18 22.39 -7.50
CA ARG A 46 8.71 21.86 -6.25
C ARG A 46 10.22 22.02 -6.23
N LEU A 47 10.72 22.60 -5.15
CA LEU A 47 12.15 22.80 -4.90
C LEU A 47 12.54 22.05 -3.62
N THR A 48 13.50 21.13 -3.73
CA THR A 48 14.00 20.31 -2.62
C THR A 48 15.51 20.44 -2.48
N GLY A 49 16.06 20.05 -1.33
CA GLY A 49 17.50 20.14 -1.08
C GLY A 49 17.98 21.56 -0.75
N LEU A 50 17.10 22.45 -0.29
CA LEU A 50 17.46 23.84 0.02
C LEU A 50 18.47 23.96 1.19
N GLY A 51 18.51 23.00 2.12
CA GLY A 51 19.45 23.04 3.24
C GLY A 51 19.29 24.24 4.18
N LEU A 52 18.17 24.97 4.10
CA LEU A 52 17.90 26.17 4.89
C LEU A 52 17.30 25.81 6.25
N GLY A 53 17.78 26.47 7.30
CA GLY A 53 17.28 26.43 8.67
C GLY A 53 16.72 27.79 9.15
N PRO A 54 16.28 27.85 10.42
CA PRO A 54 15.68 29.06 10.98
C PRO A 54 16.59 30.30 11.02
N GLY A 55 17.90 30.14 10.83
CA GLY A 55 18.89 31.22 10.80
C GLY A 55 19.07 31.88 9.43
N ASP A 56 18.55 31.30 8.35
CA ASP A 56 18.84 31.70 6.97
C ASP A 56 17.85 32.75 6.44
N ASN A 57 17.42 33.66 7.31
CA ASN A 57 16.51 34.74 6.93
C ASN A 57 17.19 35.72 5.96
N GLY A 58 16.49 36.07 4.89
CA GLY A 58 17.03 36.95 3.84
C GLY A 58 17.80 36.23 2.73
N THR A 59 17.95 34.90 2.83
CA THR A 59 18.55 34.09 1.76
C THR A 59 17.75 34.18 0.46
N ARG A 60 18.46 34.36 -0.65
CA ARG A 60 17.87 34.51 -1.98
C ARG A 60 17.96 33.20 -2.75
N LEU A 61 16.80 32.75 -3.22
CA LEU A 61 16.65 31.62 -4.11
C LEU A 61 16.59 32.13 -5.55
N CYS A 62 17.49 31.64 -6.38
CA CYS A 62 17.58 32.01 -7.79
C CYS A 62 17.03 30.89 -8.67
N LEU A 63 16.21 31.26 -9.66
CA LEU A 63 15.67 30.35 -10.66
C LEU A 63 16.23 30.71 -12.03
N ILE A 64 16.81 29.73 -12.71
CA ILE A 64 17.20 29.82 -14.12
C ILE A 64 16.11 29.15 -14.93
N LEU A 65 15.38 29.95 -15.69
CA LEU A 65 14.32 29.50 -16.58
C LEU A 65 14.85 29.46 -18.00
N ARG A 66 14.83 28.28 -18.62
CA ARG A 66 15.24 28.10 -20.01
C ARG A 66 14.04 27.76 -20.87
N PRO A 67 13.86 28.42 -22.02
CA PRO A 67 12.83 28.01 -22.96
C PRO A 67 13.10 26.58 -23.43
N GLY A 68 12.03 25.81 -23.57
CA GLY A 68 12.07 24.48 -24.16
C GLY A 68 12.17 24.52 -25.68
N ARG A 69 12.12 23.34 -26.30
CA ARG A 69 12.15 23.20 -27.76
C ARG A 69 11.04 24.04 -28.40
N ASN A 70 11.35 24.78 -29.46
CA ASN A 70 10.44 25.71 -30.15
C ASN A 70 9.92 26.88 -29.27
N ASN A 71 10.72 27.36 -28.32
CA ASN A 71 10.34 28.44 -27.38
C ASN A 71 9.10 28.11 -26.53
N THR A 72 8.88 26.83 -26.25
CA THR A 72 7.79 26.38 -25.38
C THR A 72 8.17 26.53 -23.90
N GLY A 73 7.18 26.66 -23.02
CA GLY A 73 7.40 26.85 -21.59
C GLY A 73 7.57 28.32 -21.19
N CYS A 74 8.14 28.55 -20.01
CA CYS A 74 8.22 29.87 -19.39
C CYS A 74 9.68 30.24 -19.19
N ASN A 75 10.08 31.42 -19.68
CA ASN A 75 11.46 31.91 -19.60
C ASN A 75 11.63 33.15 -18.70
N THR A 76 10.55 33.59 -18.04
CA THR A 76 10.51 34.71 -17.10
C THR A 76 9.63 34.34 -15.90
N LEU A 77 9.85 34.98 -14.76
CA LEU A 77 9.02 34.74 -13.56
C LEU A 77 7.58 35.16 -13.80
N GLU A 78 7.34 36.19 -14.61
CA GLU A 78 6.02 36.68 -15.00
C GLU A 78 5.23 35.64 -15.80
N GLN A 79 5.91 34.89 -16.67
CA GLN A 79 5.31 33.77 -17.37
C GLN A 79 5.13 32.56 -16.45
N LEU A 80 6.09 32.32 -15.54
CA LEU A 80 6.07 31.16 -14.65
C LEU A 80 5.00 31.25 -13.56
N CYS A 81 4.99 32.33 -12.78
CA CYS A 81 4.24 32.42 -11.53
C CYS A 81 2.73 32.59 -11.76
N LYS A 82 1.94 31.89 -10.94
CA LYS A 82 0.52 32.19 -10.77
C LYS A 82 0.36 33.20 -9.62
N PRO A 83 -0.10 34.43 -9.90
CA PRO A 83 -0.13 35.48 -8.88
C PRO A 83 -1.17 35.17 -7.78
N PRO A 84 -0.86 35.43 -6.50
CA PRO A 84 -1.80 35.20 -5.39
C PRO A 84 -3.09 36.04 -5.50
N THR A 85 -3.00 37.25 -6.04
CA THR A 85 -4.13 38.15 -6.27
C THR A 85 -3.97 38.91 -7.59
N ALA A 86 -5.06 39.43 -8.14
CA ALA A 86 -5.02 40.26 -9.35
C ALA A 86 -4.20 41.55 -9.18
N ALA A 87 -3.96 42.00 -7.94
CA ALA A 87 -3.17 43.17 -7.62
C ALA A 87 -1.68 42.86 -7.34
N SER A 88 -1.27 41.59 -7.37
CA SER A 88 0.11 41.19 -7.12
C SER A 88 1.03 41.66 -8.27
N PRO A 89 2.23 42.18 -7.99
CA PRO A 89 3.19 42.55 -9.03
C PRO A 89 3.50 41.38 -9.99
N PRO A 90 3.79 41.64 -11.27
CA PRO A 90 4.25 40.61 -12.20
C PRO A 90 5.43 39.81 -11.62
N GLY A 91 5.40 38.48 -11.80
CA GLY A 91 6.45 37.58 -11.29
C GLY A 91 6.29 37.17 -9.83
N THR A 92 5.24 37.61 -9.13
CA THR A 92 4.94 37.17 -7.77
C THR A 92 4.30 35.77 -7.80
N CYS A 93 4.94 34.78 -7.18
CA CYS A 93 4.39 33.44 -6.97
C CYS A 93 3.72 33.33 -5.58
N ASN A 94 2.66 32.52 -5.48
CA ASN A 94 2.27 31.98 -4.17
C ASN A 94 3.27 30.90 -3.76
N ALA A 95 3.70 30.89 -2.49
CA ALA A 95 4.75 30.01 -2.02
C ALA A 95 4.37 29.31 -0.72
N ALA A 96 4.78 28.03 -0.62
CA ALA A 96 4.69 27.25 0.59
C ALA A 96 6.07 26.68 0.96
N LEU A 97 6.46 26.87 2.22
CA LEU A 97 7.68 26.29 2.77
C LEU A 97 7.31 25.05 3.57
N PHE A 98 8.08 23.99 3.33
CA PHE A 98 7.90 22.70 3.99
C PHE A 98 9.22 22.39 4.68
N ASN A 99 9.18 22.33 6.01
CA ASN A 99 10.28 21.85 6.83
C ASN A 99 9.94 20.47 7.37
N SER A 100 9.63 19.54 6.46
CA SER A 100 9.43 18.15 6.83
C SER A 100 10.39 17.28 6.03
N PRO A 101 11.26 16.50 6.69
CA PRO A 101 12.04 15.45 6.05
C PRO A 101 11.15 14.28 5.59
N SER A 102 9.89 14.22 6.04
CA SER A 102 8.87 13.32 5.52
C SER A 102 7.93 14.07 4.59
N ASN A 103 7.76 13.58 3.37
CA ASN A 103 6.70 14.02 2.43
C ASN A 103 5.27 13.79 2.95
N THR A 104 5.13 13.42 4.22
CA THR A 104 3.89 13.38 4.98
C THR A 104 3.97 14.53 5.98
N ASP A 105 3.22 15.60 5.72
CA ASP A 105 2.17 16.05 6.63
C ASP A 105 1.79 17.52 6.39
N SER A 106 0.48 17.71 6.28
CA SER A 106 -0.29 18.85 6.81
C SER A 106 0.15 20.26 6.42
N CYS A 107 -0.66 20.88 5.56
CA CYS A 107 -0.84 22.33 5.38
C CYS A 107 -0.02 23.22 6.33
N CYS A 108 1.13 23.72 5.87
CA CYS A 108 1.73 24.93 6.44
C CYS A 108 1.01 26.16 5.87
N PRO A 109 0.92 27.28 6.62
CA PRO A 109 0.26 28.49 6.14
C PRO A 109 0.92 28.98 4.86
N GLN A 110 0.14 29.17 3.80
CA GLN A 110 0.59 29.87 2.61
C GLN A 110 0.99 31.29 3.02
N ALA A 111 2.23 31.68 2.73
CA ALA A 111 2.65 33.05 2.95
C ALA A 111 2.08 33.90 1.81
N THR A 112 0.85 34.42 1.98
CA THR A 112 0.37 35.51 1.13
C THR A 112 1.09 36.79 1.59
N PRO A 113 1.81 37.51 0.72
CA PRO A 113 2.33 38.83 1.08
C PRO A 113 1.16 39.71 1.51
N SER A 114 1.11 40.08 2.78
CA SER A 114 0.00 40.82 3.36
C SER A 114 0.04 42.28 2.87
N THR A 115 -1.02 42.69 2.18
CA THR A 115 -1.36 44.11 2.07
C THR A 115 -2.06 44.56 3.36
N PRO A 116 -1.90 45.84 3.81
CA PRO A 116 -2.51 46.33 5.05
C PRO A 116 -4.04 46.23 4.99
N ARG A 117 -4.66 45.64 6.03
CA ARG A 117 -6.10 45.37 6.07
C ARG A 117 -6.88 46.60 6.59
N PRO A 118 -8.03 47.00 6.00
CA PRO A 118 -8.91 48.04 6.54
C PRO A 118 -9.64 47.57 7.83
N PRO A 119 -10.07 48.49 8.72
CA PRO A 119 -10.70 48.14 9.99
C PRO A 119 -12.11 47.54 9.82
N PRO A 120 -12.51 46.58 10.69
CA PRO A 120 -13.78 45.86 10.57
C PRO A 120 -15.00 46.68 11.07
N PRO A 121 -16.20 46.47 10.48
CA PRO A 121 -17.45 47.07 10.95
C PRO A 121 -18.03 46.37 12.20
N PRO A 122 -18.90 47.04 12.99
CA PRO A 122 -19.42 46.51 14.24
C PRO A 122 -20.47 45.39 14.05
N SER A 123 -20.39 44.37 14.90
CA SER A 123 -21.22 43.15 14.86
C SER A 123 -22.69 43.38 15.32
N PRO A 124 -23.69 42.71 14.72
CA PRO A 124 -25.08 42.72 15.20
C PRO A 124 -25.35 41.75 16.37
N ARG A 125 -26.41 42.04 17.13
CA ARG A 125 -26.84 41.31 18.33
C ARG A 125 -27.43 39.91 18.03
N PRO A 126 -27.32 38.94 18.96
CA PRO A 126 -27.87 37.59 18.76
C PRO A 126 -29.39 37.54 18.96
N PRO A 127 -30.12 36.68 18.21
CA PRO A 127 -31.54 36.44 18.43
C PRO A 127 -31.80 35.40 19.54
N SER A 128 -32.96 35.52 20.18
CA SER A 128 -33.42 34.73 21.34
C SER A 128 -33.78 33.26 21.01
N PRO A 129 -33.75 32.35 22.00
CA PRO A 129 -33.95 30.91 21.78
C PRO A 129 -35.42 30.51 21.59
N ARG A 130 -35.64 29.47 20.77
CA ARG A 130 -36.94 28.85 20.49
C ARG A 130 -37.41 27.90 21.61
N PRO A 131 -38.73 27.69 21.78
CA PRO A 131 -39.29 26.74 22.74
C PRO A 131 -39.21 25.27 22.27
N PRO A 132 -39.27 24.31 23.21
CA PRO A 132 -39.16 22.89 22.91
C PRO A 132 -40.46 22.28 22.35
N PRO A 133 -40.36 21.19 21.56
CA PRO A 133 -41.51 20.50 20.97
C PRO A 133 -42.22 19.54 21.94
N PRO A 134 -43.51 19.18 21.69
CA PRO A 134 -44.30 18.32 22.58
C PRO A 134 -44.01 16.82 22.40
N SER A 135 -44.22 16.07 23.48
CA SER A 135 -43.96 14.62 23.60
C SER A 135 -44.88 13.75 22.73
N PRO A 136 -44.40 12.58 22.24
CA PRO A 136 -45.22 11.64 21.47
C PRO A 136 -46.13 10.77 22.34
N ALA A 137 -47.26 10.34 21.75
CA ALA A 137 -48.27 9.47 22.36
C ALA A 137 -47.83 7.98 22.45
N PRO A 138 -48.46 7.16 23.30
CA PRO A 138 -48.06 5.77 23.54
C PRO A 138 -48.51 4.82 22.40
N PRO A 139 -47.72 3.77 22.10
CA PRO A 139 -48.06 2.79 21.07
C PRO A 139 -49.18 1.82 21.52
N GLN A 140 -50.05 1.46 20.57
CA GLN A 140 -51.13 0.50 20.73
C GLN A 140 -50.63 -0.95 20.78
N LYS A 141 -51.40 -1.82 21.46
CA LYS A 141 -51.13 -3.26 21.63
C LYS A 141 -51.31 -4.04 20.31
N PRO A 142 -50.43 -5.01 20.02
CA PRO A 142 -50.56 -5.89 18.85
C PRO A 142 -51.66 -6.96 19.03
N PRO A 143 -52.24 -7.45 17.92
CA PRO A 143 -53.26 -8.50 17.92
C PRO A 143 -52.69 -9.91 18.20
N PRO A 144 -53.54 -10.87 18.63
CA PRO A 144 -53.13 -12.21 19.02
C PRO A 144 -52.71 -13.09 17.81
N PRO A 145 -51.78 -14.05 18.03
CA PRO A 145 -51.25 -14.90 16.98
C PRO A 145 -52.22 -16.02 16.53
N PRO A 146 -52.12 -16.47 15.27
CA PRO A 146 -52.90 -17.59 14.72
C PRO A 146 -52.46 -18.96 15.28
N PRO A 147 -53.34 -19.98 15.19
CA PRO A 147 -53.10 -21.32 15.74
C PRO A 147 -51.99 -22.09 14.99
N PRO A 148 -51.28 -22.99 15.69
CA PRO A 148 -50.14 -23.72 15.13
C PRO A 148 -50.56 -24.82 14.13
N PRO A 149 -49.74 -25.06 13.08
CA PRO A 149 -49.96 -26.14 12.13
C PRO A 149 -49.71 -27.55 12.73
N PRO A 150 -50.30 -28.60 12.14
CA PRO A 150 -50.21 -29.97 12.64
C PRO A 150 -48.79 -30.56 12.52
N PRO A 151 -48.43 -31.52 13.41
CA PRO A 151 -47.10 -32.10 13.45
C PRO A 151 -46.81 -33.00 12.23
N PRO A 152 -45.60 -32.93 11.66
CA PRO A 152 -45.17 -33.83 10.58
C PRO A 152 -44.90 -35.26 11.07
N PRO A 153 -44.97 -36.26 10.18
CA PRO A 153 -44.76 -37.68 10.51
C PRO A 153 -43.32 -38.00 10.95
N PRO A 154 -43.12 -39.08 11.72
CA PRO A 154 -41.82 -39.46 12.25
C PRO A 154 -40.88 -39.93 11.13
N ILE A 155 -39.81 -39.17 10.90
CA ILE A 155 -38.70 -39.55 10.02
C ILE A 155 -37.89 -40.64 10.74
N GLN A 156 -37.82 -41.82 10.14
CA GLN A 156 -37.00 -42.92 10.62
C GLN A 156 -35.51 -42.57 10.49
N THR A 157 -34.88 -42.31 11.64
CA THR A 157 -33.43 -42.13 11.77
C THR A 157 -32.74 -43.48 11.63
N VAL A 158 -32.17 -43.73 10.45
CA VAL A 158 -31.22 -44.82 10.26
C VAL A 158 -29.91 -44.40 10.92
N ILE A 159 -29.67 -44.93 12.13
CA ILE A 159 -28.40 -44.76 12.85
C ILE A 159 -27.37 -45.64 12.15
N MET A 160 -26.79 -45.15 11.06
CA MET A 160 -25.51 -45.67 10.60
C MET A 160 -24.46 -45.23 11.63
N ALA A 161 -23.75 -46.18 12.22
CA ALA A 161 -22.63 -45.92 13.10
C ALA A 161 -21.67 -44.95 12.39
N ALA A 162 -21.69 -43.69 12.83
CA ALA A 162 -20.98 -42.60 12.18
C ALA A 162 -19.49 -42.86 12.32
N LEU A 163 -18.85 -43.30 11.25
CA LEU A 163 -17.42 -43.07 11.09
C LEU A 163 -17.17 -41.58 11.35
N PRO A 164 -16.22 -41.22 12.22
CA PRO A 164 -15.97 -39.82 12.52
C PRO A 164 -15.64 -39.11 11.21
N LEU A 165 -16.52 -38.20 10.81
CA LEU A 165 -16.30 -37.36 9.64
C LEU A 165 -15.01 -36.59 9.88
N CYS A 166 -14.12 -36.62 8.88
CA CYS A 166 -12.89 -35.84 8.89
C CYS A 166 -13.26 -34.38 8.63
N GLN A 167 -13.72 -33.70 9.67
CA GLN A 167 -14.05 -32.28 9.66
C GLN A 167 -12.78 -31.45 9.86
N ALA A 168 -12.73 -30.31 9.17
CA ALA A 168 -11.68 -29.32 9.33
C ALA A 168 -12.30 -27.91 9.33
N CYS A 169 -12.00 -27.13 10.36
CA CYS A 169 -12.38 -25.74 10.52
C CYS A 169 -11.11 -24.91 10.62
N ILE A 170 -10.85 -24.07 9.62
CA ILE A 170 -9.66 -23.24 9.54
C ILE A 170 -10.07 -21.80 9.87
N SER A 171 -9.40 -21.22 10.85
CA SER A 171 -9.66 -19.89 11.39
C SER A 171 -8.51 -18.95 11.09
N LEU A 172 -8.80 -17.77 10.57
CA LEU A 172 -7.91 -16.61 10.57
C LEU A 172 -8.29 -15.73 11.76
N GLU A 173 -7.36 -15.59 12.70
CA GLU A 173 -7.50 -14.73 13.88
C GLU A 173 -6.52 -13.57 13.82
N MET A 174 -6.99 -12.41 14.27
CA MET A 174 -6.19 -11.19 14.37
C MET A 174 -6.00 -10.82 15.84
N PHE A 175 -4.75 -10.83 16.28
CA PHE A 175 -4.33 -10.49 17.64
C PHE A 175 -3.77 -9.08 17.67
N ALA A 176 -4.25 -8.26 18.59
CA ALA A 176 -3.64 -6.96 18.87
C ALA A 176 -2.46 -7.15 19.83
N ILE A 177 -1.29 -6.62 19.49
CA ILE A 177 -0.08 -6.76 20.33
C ILE A 177 -0.14 -5.85 21.57
N ARG A 178 -0.98 -4.79 21.54
CA ARG A 178 -1.24 -3.91 22.69
C ARG A 178 -2.74 -3.68 22.87
N GLU A 179 -3.19 -3.67 24.13
CA GLU A 179 -4.61 -3.58 24.50
C GLU A 179 -5.21 -2.17 24.36
N ASP A 180 -4.37 -1.13 24.26
CA ASP A 180 -4.77 0.29 24.26
C ASP A 180 -5.25 0.82 22.90
N TYR A 181 -5.28 0.00 21.85
CA TYR A 181 -5.66 0.42 20.51
C TYR A 181 -7.04 -0.09 20.08
N ALA A 182 -7.80 0.79 19.41
CA ALA A 182 -9.03 0.40 18.74
C ALA A 182 -8.69 -0.65 17.67
N PRO A 183 -9.13 -1.91 17.84
CA PRO A 183 -8.75 -2.98 16.93
C PRO A 183 -9.27 -2.65 15.54
N PHE A 184 -8.49 -2.94 14.49
CA PHE A 184 -9.07 -3.19 13.18
C PHE A 184 -10.20 -4.21 13.36
N LYS A 185 -11.32 -4.01 12.67
CA LYS A 185 -12.46 -4.91 12.77
C LYS A 185 -12.79 -5.36 11.37
N PHE A 186 -12.92 -6.67 11.18
CA PHE A 186 -13.68 -7.17 10.05
C PHE A 186 -15.11 -6.62 10.20
N ASP A 187 -15.50 -5.70 9.33
CA ASP A 187 -16.92 -5.43 9.15
C ASP A 187 -17.59 -6.64 8.49
N GLY A 188 -18.93 -6.69 8.51
CA GLY A 188 -19.65 -7.84 7.96
C GLY A 188 -19.34 -8.12 6.49
N GLN A 189 -19.00 -7.08 5.71
CA GLN A 189 -18.70 -7.22 4.29
C GLN A 189 -17.27 -7.75 4.09
N ALA A 190 -16.28 -7.16 4.75
CA ALA A 190 -14.89 -7.62 4.74
C ALA A 190 -14.83 -9.08 5.20
N CYS A 191 -15.59 -9.43 6.23
CA CYS A 191 -15.62 -10.78 6.74
C CYS A 191 -16.20 -11.79 5.75
N ALA A 192 -17.36 -11.50 5.15
CA ALA A 192 -17.94 -12.36 4.12
C ALA A 192 -16.97 -12.58 2.96
N ARG A 193 -16.31 -11.51 2.50
CA ARG A 193 -15.32 -11.61 1.41
C ARG A 193 -14.08 -12.44 1.82
N VAL A 194 -13.58 -12.31 3.04
CA VAL A 194 -12.45 -13.13 3.54
C VAL A 194 -12.87 -14.60 3.61
N GLN A 195 -14.06 -14.91 4.11
CA GLN A 195 -14.58 -16.28 4.17
C GLN A 195 -14.73 -16.89 2.77
N GLU A 196 -15.33 -16.15 1.84
CA GLU A 196 -15.48 -16.59 0.45
C GLU A 196 -14.12 -16.88 -0.20
N HIS A 197 -13.14 -16.00 0.01
CA HIS A 197 -11.79 -16.20 -0.51
C HIS A 197 -11.13 -17.46 0.08
N PHE A 198 -11.20 -17.65 1.40
CA PHE A 198 -10.63 -18.83 2.08
C PHE A 198 -11.32 -20.12 1.60
N ALA A 199 -12.65 -20.14 1.61
CA ALA A 199 -13.44 -21.27 1.16
C ALA A 199 -13.13 -21.65 -0.29
N SER A 200 -13.13 -20.67 -1.20
CA SER A 200 -12.81 -20.87 -2.62
C SER A 200 -11.39 -21.41 -2.81
N THR A 201 -10.41 -20.85 -2.09
CA THR A 201 -9.01 -21.25 -2.22
C THR A 201 -8.79 -22.68 -1.74
N PHE A 202 -9.33 -23.04 -0.58
CA PHE A 202 -9.20 -24.41 -0.06
C PHE A 202 -9.93 -25.42 -0.92
N ASN A 203 -11.15 -25.11 -1.40
CA ASN A 203 -11.85 -25.98 -2.34
C ASN A 203 -11.05 -26.18 -3.64
N THR A 204 -10.38 -25.14 -4.15
CA THR A 204 -9.53 -25.23 -5.34
C THR A 204 -8.31 -26.11 -5.12
N ILE A 205 -7.64 -26.00 -3.97
CA ILE A 205 -6.49 -26.85 -3.60
C ILE A 205 -6.93 -28.32 -3.55
N VAL A 206 -8.04 -28.61 -2.87
CA VAL A 206 -8.53 -30.00 -2.74
C VAL A 206 -8.94 -30.58 -4.09
N ALA A 207 -9.64 -29.81 -4.92
CA ALA A 207 -10.02 -30.22 -6.27
C ALA A 207 -8.78 -30.42 -7.18
N GLY A 208 -7.72 -29.62 -7.00
CA GLY A 208 -6.46 -29.73 -7.75
C GLY A 208 -5.73 -31.05 -7.54
N GLU A 209 -5.91 -31.68 -6.37
CA GLU A 209 -5.40 -33.04 -6.07
C GLU A 209 -6.37 -34.16 -6.50
N GLY A 210 -7.48 -33.81 -7.16
CA GLY A 210 -8.50 -34.77 -7.61
C GLY A 210 -9.31 -35.39 -6.47
N LEU A 211 -9.33 -34.76 -5.29
CA LEU A 211 -10.04 -35.24 -4.11
C LEU A 211 -11.46 -34.67 -4.04
N GLN A 212 -12.38 -35.42 -3.43
CA GLN A 212 -13.75 -34.97 -3.18
C GLN A 212 -13.96 -34.65 -1.70
N LEU A 213 -14.49 -33.44 -1.45
CA LEU A 213 -15.00 -33.07 -0.13
C LEU A 213 -16.42 -33.62 0.04
N LEU A 214 -16.72 -34.19 1.21
CA LEU A 214 -18.10 -34.52 1.59
C LEU A 214 -18.89 -33.25 1.87
N VAL A 215 -18.23 -32.26 2.47
CA VAL A 215 -18.77 -30.92 2.68
C VAL A 215 -17.73 -29.92 2.19
N PRO A 216 -18.02 -29.14 1.13
CA PRO A 216 -17.10 -28.11 0.67
C PRO A 216 -16.90 -27.06 1.75
N PHE A 217 -15.72 -26.42 1.78
CA PHE A 217 -15.53 -25.23 2.60
C PHE A 217 -16.49 -24.15 2.11
N TRP A 218 -17.15 -23.47 3.03
CA TRP A 218 -18.15 -22.45 2.70
C TRP A 218 -18.10 -21.27 3.68
N ALA A 219 -18.62 -20.13 3.26
CA ALA A 219 -18.68 -18.91 4.05
C ALA A 219 -19.92 -18.91 4.95
N ASP A 220 -19.71 -18.99 6.27
CA ASP A 220 -20.78 -18.94 7.27
C ASP A 220 -20.73 -17.59 8.03
N PRO A 221 -21.71 -16.69 7.83
CA PRO A 221 -21.76 -15.41 8.54
C PRO A 221 -21.74 -15.53 10.07
N ASN A 222 -22.13 -16.68 10.64
CA ASN A 222 -22.09 -16.93 12.09
C ASN A 222 -20.70 -17.34 12.59
N GLN A 223 -19.82 -17.79 11.69
CA GLN A 223 -18.41 -18.14 11.96
C GLN A 223 -17.47 -16.97 11.67
N CYS A 224 -18.04 -15.77 11.66
CA CYS A 224 -17.39 -14.52 11.40
C CYS A 224 -17.58 -13.60 12.61
N SER A 225 -16.49 -12.97 13.06
CA SER A 225 -16.52 -11.92 14.05
C SER A 225 -15.56 -10.80 13.66
N SER A 226 -15.56 -9.71 14.43
CA SER A 226 -14.66 -8.57 14.17
C SER A 226 -13.16 -8.93 14.19
N ARG A 227 -12.75 -10.07 14.75
CA ARG A 227 -11.34 -10.47 14.88
C ARG A 227 -11.03 -11.89 14.41
N LYS A 228 -12.04 -12.66 14.04
CA LYS A 228 -11.91 -14.07 13.70
C LYS A 228 -12.79 -14.39 12.51
N VAL A 229 -12.21 -15.06 11.53
CA VAL A 229 -12.89 -15.56 10.34
C VAL A 229 -12.66 -17.05 10.25
N THR A 230 -13.73 -17.85 10.27
CA THR A 230 -13.61 -19.31 10.20
C THR A 230 -14.36 -19.86 8.99
N VAL A 231 -13.76 -20.83 8.30
CA VAL A 231 -14.40 -21.64 7.27
C VAL A 231 -14.27 -23.11 7.63
N CYS A 232 -15.34 -23.89 7.43
CA CYS A 232 -15.38 -25.31 7.77
C CYS A 232 -15.77 -26.16 6.57
N GLY A 233 -15.16 -27.34 6.46
CA GLY A 233 -15.46 -28.36 5.45
C GLY A 233 -15.25 -29.76 6.03
N ALA A 234 -15.53 -30.78 5.22
CA ALA A 234 -15.31 -32.18 5.59
C ALA A 234 -14.76 -32.99 4.42
N PHE A 235 -13.71 -33.76 4.69
CA PHE A 235 -13.10 -34.69 3.74
C PHE A 235 -13.78 -36.06 3.79
N ALA A 236 -13.68 -36.81 2.69
CA ALA A 236 -14.15 -38.19 2.64
C ALA A 236 -13.40 -39.11 3.62
N SER A 237 -12.11 -38.84 3.87
CA SER A 237 -11.31 -39.59 4.83
C SER A 237 -10.16 -38.75 5.40
N GLY A 238 -9.58 -39.20 6.52
CA GLY A 238 -8.35 -38.62 7.06
C GLY A 238 -7.14 -38.75 6.12
N LEU A 239 -7.11 -39.77 5.27
CA LEU A 239 -6.05 -39.94 4.26
C LEU A 239 -6.13 -38.88 3.16
N ASP A 240 -7.34 -38.49 2.76
CA ASP A 240 -7.54 -37.42 1.77
C ASP A 240 -7.12 -36.07 2.35
N ALA A 241 -7.46 -35.79 3.61
CA ALA A 241 -6.97 -34.60 4.32
C ALA A 241 -5.44 -34.54 4.37
N GLN A 242 -4.78 -35.67 4.70
CA GLN A 242 -3.31 -35.73 4.74
C GLN A 242 -2.64 -35.42 3.39
N ARG A 243 -3.27 -35.76 2.26
CA ARG A 243 -2.71 -35.49 0.92
C ARG A 243 -2.62 -34.01 0.57
N VAL A 244 -3.49 -33.18 1.14
CA VAL A 244 -3.53 -31.73 0.91
C VAL A 244 -2.94 -30.91 2.04
N GLN A 245 -2.54 -31.55 3.15
CA GLN A 245 -2.05 -30.91 4.37
C GLN A 245 -0.96 -29.87 4.08
N VAL A 246 0.08 -30.25 3.32
CA VAL A 246 1.22 -29.38 3.00
C VAL A 246 0.80 -28.20 2.11
N GLN A 247 -0.08 -28.42 1.15
CA GLN A 247 -0.58 -27.37 0.24
C GLN A 247 -1.43 -26.36 1.02
N LEU A 248 -2.28 -26.83 1.92
CA LEU A 248 -3.10 -25.97 2.78
C LEU A 248 -2.23 -25.19 3.79
N GLU A 249 -1.22 -25.82 4.39
CA GLU A 249 -0.23 -25.13 5.25
C GLU A 249 0.53 -24.04 4.48
N ASN A 250 1.02 -24.35 3.27
CA ASN A 250 1.70 -23.38 2.42
C ASN A 250 0.77 -22.22 2.05
N GLN A 251 -0.49 -22.50 1.74
CA GLN A 251 -1.46 -21.46 1.45
C GLN A 251 -1.77 -20.61 2.68
N ALA A 252 -1.91 -21.23 3.85
CA ALA A 252 -2.09 -20.52 5.12
C ALA A 252 -0.89 -19.61 5.41
N PHE A 253 0.34 -20.11 5.22
CA PHE A 253 1.58 -19.35 5.35
C PHE A 253 1.61 -18.14 4.40
N LEU A 254 1.34 -18.36 3.12
CA LEU A 254 1.27 -17.28 2.13
C LEU A 254 0.20 -16.25 2.50
N THR A 255 -0.93 -16.70 3.02
CA THR A 255 -2.03 -15.85 3.43
C THR A 255 -1.66 -14.99 4.63
N VAL A 256 -1.09 -15.57 5.71
CA VAL A 256 -0.65 -14.78 6.87
C VAL A 256 0.51 -13.85 6.53
N LYS A 257 1.38 -14.20 5.58
CA LYS A 257 2.45 -13.31 5.10
C LYS A 257 1.91 -12.19 4.20
N ALA A 258 0.92 -12.47 3.35
CA ALA A 258 0.26 -11.46 2.53
C ALA A 258 -0.56 -10.50 3.40
N LEU A 259 -1.33 -11.02 4.36
CA LEU A 259 -2.07 -10.22 5.33
C LEU A 259 -1.13 -9.46 6.25
N GLY A 260 -0.14 -10.13 6.84
CA GLY A 260 0.89 -9.49 7.65
C GLY A 260 1.55 -8.33 6.90
N SER A 261 2.06 -8.58 5.69
CA SER A 261 2.65 -7.51 4.88
C SER A 261 1.64 -6.42 4.51
N ALA A 262 0.43 -6.76 4.09
CA ALA A 262 -0.62 -5.78 3.74
C ALA A 262 -1.09 -4.94 4.94
N PHE A 263 -1.21 -5.53 6.13
CA PHE A 263 -1.76 -4.88 7.33
C PHE A 263 -0.71 -4.23 8.21
N CYS A 264 0.52 -4.75 8.23
CA CYS A 264 1.66 -4.05 8.85
C CYS A 264 1.90 -2.70 8.17
N LEU A 265 1.47 -2.53 6.91
CA LEU A 265 1.48 -1.26 6.19
C LEU A 265 0.45 -0.24 6.69
N TYR A 266 -0.65 -0.64 7.34
CA TYR A 266 -1.68 0.28 7.83
C TYR A 266 -1.54 0.61 9.32
N SER A 267 -0.80 -0.21 10.06
CA SER A 267 -0.67 -0.04 11.50
C SER A 267 0.65 -0.64 12.00
N PRO A 268 1.79 0.06 11.80
CA PRO A 268 3.07 -0.39 12.33
C PRO A 268 2.93 -0.63 13.84
N ASN A 269 3.32 -1.81 14.31
CA ASN A 269 3.36 -2.22 15.72
C ASN A 269 2.10 -2.82 16.37
N ARG A 270 1.08 -3.30 15.63
CA ARG A 270 -0.21 -3.57 16.33
C ARG A 270 -0.92 -4.88 16.08
N TYR A 271 -0.64 -5.63 15.03
CA TYR A 271 -1.37 -6.87 14.77
C TYR A 271 -0.48 -8.05 14.40
N GLN A 272 -0.90 -9.24 14.82
CA GLN A 272 -0.41 -10.52 14.35
C GLN A 272 -1.61 -11.29 13.78
N PHE A 273 -1.43 -11.86 12.59
CA PHE A 273 -2.43 -12.74 11.99
C PHE A 273 -2.00 -14.18 12.23
N VAL A 274 -2.93 -15.00 12.69
CA VAL A 274 -2.71 -16.43 12.88
C VAL A 274 -3.77 -17.17 12.09
N VAL A 275 -3.34 -18.11 11.25
CA VAL A 275 -4.23 -19.11 10.67
C VAL A 275 -4.03 -20.41 11.42
N SER A 276 -5.09 -20.94 12.01
CA SER A 276 -5.05 -22.19 12.75
C SER A 276 -6.27 -23.07 12.49
N SER A 277 -6.14 -24.39 12.66
CA SER A 277 -7.29 -25.30 12.70
C SER A 277 -7.73 -25.61 14.13
N ASN A 278 -8.94 -26.16 14.31
CA ASN A 278 -9.41 -26.52 15.65
C ASN A 278 -8.69 -27.77 16.17
N PRO A 279 -8.48 -27.89 17.49
CA PRO A 279 -7.93 -29.12 18.08
C PRO A 279 -8.80 -30.32 17.75
N GLY A 280 -8.18 -31.38 17.21
CA GLY A 280 -8.88 -32.61 16.82
C GLY A 280 -9.43 -32.64 15.39
N ASP A 281 -9.30 -31.54 14.64
CA ASP A 281 -9.56 -31.54 13.20
C ASP A 281 -8.58 -32.46 12.47
N CYS A 282 -9.00 -33.02 11.33
CA CYS A 282 -8.12 -33.90 10.57
C CYS A 282 -7.04 -33.17 9.75
N ILE A 283 -7.12 -31.85 9.71
CA ILE A 283 -6.08 -30.95 9.19
C ILE A 283 -5.49 -30.18 10.38
N GLN A 284 -4.17 -30.10 10.45
CA GLN A 284 -3.45 -29.42 11.54
C GLN A 284 -2.67 -28.23 10.98
N ILE A 285 -3.25 -27.04 11.00
CA ILE A 285 -2.57 -25.83 10.51
C ILE A 285 -2.27 -24.95 11.71
N GLU A 286 -1.05 -24.43 11.76
CA GLU A 286 -0.67 -23.34 12.65
C GLU A 286 0.36 -22.48 11.92
N GLN A 287 -0.09 -21.33 11.44
CA GLN A 287 0.75 -20.37 10.73
C GLN A 287 0.52 -19.00 11.34
N SER A 288 1.59 -18.25 11.57
CA SER A 288 1.50 -16.89 12.06
C SER A 288 2.29 -15.94 11.19
N SER A 289 1.78 -14.73 11.04
CA SER A 289 2.58 -13.63 10.55
C SER A 289 3.63 -13.28 11.61
N ASP A 290 4.75 -12.71 11.16
CA ASP A 290 5.59 -11.99 12.12
C ASP A 290 4.72 -10.90 12.74
N ALA A 291 4.89 -10.67 14.05
CA ALA A 291 4.38 -9.46 14.68
C ALA A 291 4.91 -8.27 13.86
N CYS A 292 4.07 -7.26 13.61
CA CYS A 292 4.49 -6.02 12.94
C CYS A 292 5.48 -5.23 13.81
N LEU A 293 6.61 -5.80 14.18
CA LEU A 293 7.66 -5.13 14.93
C LEU A 293 8.22 -4.03 14.02
N PRO A 294 8.61 -2.88 14.60
CA PRO A 294 9.33 -1.87 13.84
C PRO A 294 10.64 -2.52 13.43
N ASP A 295 10.79 -2.85 12.14
CA ASP A 295 11.97 -3.54 11.66
C ASP A 295 13.19 -2.65 11.99
N PRO A 296 14.18 -3.16 12.75
CA PRO A 296 15.38 -2.40 13.04
C PRO A 296 16.25 -2.35 11.78
N SER A 297 16.06 -1.29 11.01
CA SER A 297 17.00 -0.77 10.00
C SER A 297 17.23 -1.61 8.71
N PRO A 298 17.38 -0.99 7.53
CA PRO A 298 17.13 0.43 7.25
C PRO A 298 15.65 0.74 7.46
N PRO A 299 15.28 1.99 7.75
CA PRO A 299 13.88 2.37 7.80
C PRO A 299 13.36 2.29 6.37
N CYS A 300 12.84 1.13 5.99
CA CYS A 300 11.67 1.06 5.16
C CYS A 300 10.57 1.80 5.95
N ARG A 301 10.63 3.12 5.97
CA ARG A 301 9.41 3.86 5.70
C ARG A 301 9.11 3.58 4.22
N CYS A 302 8.67 2.34 3.92
CA CYS A 302 7.51 2.21 3.07
C CYS A 302 6.58 3.34 3.53
N ASN A 303 6.06 4.14 2.62
CA ASN A 303 5.06 5.11 3.02
C ASN A 303 3.84 4.30 3.51
N GLN A 304 3.88 3.90 4.78
CA GLN A 304 2.93 3.10 5.54
C GLN A 304 1.75 3.96 6.00
N ALA A 305 1.56 5.10 5.34
CA ALA A 305 0.32 5.82 5.43
C ALA A 305 -0.79 4.92 4.85
N PRO A 306 -2.06 5.12 5.24
CA PRO A 306 -3.16 4.76 4.37
C PRO A 306 -2.85 5.23 2.93
N PHE A 307 -3.37 4.56 1.91
CA PHE A 307 -3.14 4.94 0.49
C PHE A 307 -1.78 4.51 -0.10
N ILE A 308 -1.42 3.22 -0.04
CA ILE A 308 -0.32 2.61 -0.82
C ILE A 308 -0.82 1.56 -1.82
N THR A 309 0.01 1.28 -2.82
CA THR A 309 -0.22 0.35 -3.94
C THR A 309 -0.72 -1.03 -3.47
N PRO A 310 -1.66 -1.71 -4.19
CA PRO A 310 -2.11 -3.05 -3.81
C PRO A 310 -1.08 -4.12 -4.19
N PHE A 311 -0.02 -3.75 -4.91
CA PHE A 311 1.01 -4.67 -5.36
C PHE A 311 2.09 -4.85 -4.30
N TYR A 312 2.48 -6.09 -4.06
CA TYR A 312 3.58 -6.47 -3.17
C TYR A 312 4.47 -7.51 -3.84
N VAL A 313 5.63 -7.79 -3.24
CA VAL A 313 6.58 -8.80 -3.72
C VAL A 313 6.41 -10.06 -2.85
N LEU A 314 6.37 -11.24 -3.47
CA LEU A 314 6.35 -12.50 -2.73
C LEU A 314 7.64 -12.65 -1.90
N PRO A 315 7.55 -13.23 -0.69
CA PRO A 315 8.67 -13.25 0.26
C PRO A 315 9.84 -14.15 -0.16
N ALA A 316 9.64 -15.02 -1.15
CA ALA A 316 10.67 -15.89 -1.67
C ALA A 316 11.22 -15.36 -3.00
N ALA A 317 12.52 -15.03 -3.02
CA ALA A 317 13.25 -14.78 -4.25
C ALA A 317 13.83 -16.10 -4.79
N THR A 318 13.68 -16.34 -6.09
CA THR A 318 14.38 -17.45 -6.76
C THR A 318 15.72 -16.96 -7.31
N SER A 319 16.69 -17.85 -7.42
CA SER A 319 17.99 -17.53 -8.02
C SER A 319 18.21 -18.41 -9.23
N VAL A 320 18.45 -17.80 -10.39
CA VAL A 320 18.72 -18.52 -11.63
C VAL A 320 20.04 -18.07 -12.24
N PRO A 321 20.76 -18.96 -12.95
CA PRO A 321 21.93 -18.55 -13.74
C PRO A 321 21.54 -17.46 -14.74
N GLY A 322 22.30 -16.37 -14.78
CA GLY A 322 22.17 -15.37 -15.83
C GLY A 322 23.06 -15.73 -17.01
N GLY A 323 24.21 -15.06 -17.11
CA GLY A 323 25.19 -15.29 -18.16
C GLY A 323 26.54 -14.69 -17.77
N VAL A 324 27.29 -14.20 -18.76
CA VAL A 324 28.56 -13.49 -18.55
C VAL A 324 28.39 -12.01 -18.89
N ARG A 325 28.81 -11.14 -17.98
CA ARG A 325 28.83 -9.68 -18.20
C ARG A 325 30.14 -9.08 -17.73
N SER A 326 30.79 -8.32 -18.60
CA SER A 326 32.10 -7.71 -18.33
C SER A 326 33.12 -8.74 -17.82
N GLY A 327 33.09 -9.96 -18.37
CA GLY A 327 33.97 -11.07 -18.00
C GLY A 327 33.63 -11.76 -16.67
N ARG A 328 32.47 -11.50 -16.06
CA ARG A 328 32.04 -12.13 -14.79
C ARG A 328 30.72 -12.86 -14.96
N ASN A 329 30.59 -14.01 -14.30
CA ASN A 329 29.31 -14.70 -14.20
C ASN A 329 28.35 -13.86 -13.34
N VAL A 330 27.08 -13.83 -13.76
CA VAL A 330 26.02 -13.14 -13.03
C VAL A 330 24.90 -14.12 -12.66
N THR A 331 24.31 -13.85 -11.50
CA THR A 331 23.13 -14.55 -10.97
C THR A 331 21.96 -13.59 -10.99
N LEU A 332 20.79 -14.07 -11.43
CA LEU A 332 19.54 -13.33 -11.40
C LEU A 332 18.76 -13.73 -10.14
N HIS A 333 18.49 -12.76 -9.27
CA HIS A 333 17.61 -12.93 -8.12
C HIS A 333 16.22 -12.40 -8.48
N CYS A 334 15.27 -13.30 -8.72
CA CYS A 334 13.95 -13.01 -9.24
C CYS A 334 12.90 -12.90 -8.14
N PHE A 335 12.14 -11.82 -8.21
CA PHE A 335 11.06 -11.49 -7.30
C PHE A 335 9.75 -11.50 -8.07
N THR A 336 8.81 -12.34 -7.65
CA THR A 336 7.47 -12.36 -8.24
C THR A 336 6.58 -11.34 -7.55
N LEU A 337 5.88 -10.53 -8.35
CA LEU A 337 4.90 -9.58 -7.85
C LEU A 337 3.55 -10.27 -7.67
N ALA A 338 2.85 -9.88 -6.61
CA ALA A 338 1.49 -10.26 -6.32
C ALA A 338 0.68 -8.99 -6.03
N ALA A 339 -0.64 -9.15 -5.88
CA ALA A 339 -1.49 -8.07 -5.41
C ALA A 339 -2.35 -8.56 -4.26
N VAL A 340 -2.59 -7.69 -3.28
CA VAL A 340 -3.55 -7.94 -2.21
C VAL A 340 -4.89 -8.24 -2.89
N PRO A 341 -5.58 -9.34 -2.55
CA PRO A 341 -6.90 -9.64 -3.07
C PRO A 341 -7.82 -8.42 -2.91
N GLN A 342 -8.61 -8.09 -3.93
CA GLN A 342 -9.42 -6.87 -3.95
C GLN A 342 -10.35 -6.80 -2.72
N GLU A 343 -10.77 -7.97 -2.29
CA GLU A 343 -11.62 -8.26 -1.14
C GLU A 343 -11.05 -7.76 0.20
N LEU A 344 -9.72 -7.74 0.29
CA LEU A 344 -8.93 -7.41 1.47
C LEU A 344 -8.37 -5.98 1.42
N ARG A 345 -8.60 -5.25 0.33
CA ARG A 345 -8.13 -3.87 0.18
C ARG A 345 -9.08 -2.93 0.93
N ALA A 346 -8.52 -2.06 1.76
CA ALA A 346 -9.27 -0.92 2.28
C ALA A 346 -9.57 0.07 1.14
N ASP A 347 -10.77 0.65 1.13
CA ASP A 347 -11.15 1.64 0.12
C ASP A 347 -10.24 2.88 0.18
N GLY A 348 -9.68 3.28 -0.97
CA GLY A 348 -8.81 4.47 -1.07
C GLY A 348 -8.14 4.66 -2.45
N PRO A 349 -7.53 5.82 -2.72
CA PRO A 349 -6.97 6.17 -4.03
C PRO A 349 -5.88 5.21 -4.53
N CYS A 350 -5.02 4.72 -3.64
CA CYS A 350 -3.96 3.79 -4.03
C CYS A 350 -4.37 2.33 -3.98
N ALA A 351 -5.43 1.95 -3.25
CA ALA A 351 -6.06 0.63 -3.41
C ALA A 351 -6.66 0.45 -4.82
N ARG A 352 -6.92 1.58 -5.51
CA ARG A 352 -7.34 1.66 -6.91
C ARG A 352 -6.18 1.73 -7.90
N ALA A 353 -4.92 1.66 -7.45
CA ALA A 353 -3.80 1.65 -8.37
C ALA A 353 -3.93 0.45 -9.31
N SER A 354 -3.97 0.74 -10.61
CA SER A 354 -4.23 -0.23 -11.67
C SER A 354 -2.97 -0.76 -12.34
N GLY A 355 -1.79 -0.42 -11.79
CA GLY A 355 -0.51 -0.82 -12.37
C GLY A 355 0.71 -0.53 -11.50
N VAL A 356 1.85 -1.04 -11.97
CA VAL A 356 3.17 -0.93 -11.35
C VAL A 356 4.09 -0.16 -12.28
N ALA A 357 4.51 1.03 -11.85
CA ALA A 357 5.41 1.89 -12.62
C ALA A 357 6.89 1.63 -12.29
N LYS A 358 7.20 1.19 -11.05
CA LYS A 358 8.56 1.06 -10.53
C LYS A 358 8.63 -0.02 -9.44
N VAL A 359 9.75 -0.73 -9.39
CA VAL A 359 10.18 -1.52 -8.22
C VAL A 359 11.51 -0.97 -7.72
N GLU A 360 11.70 -0.97 -6.40
CA GLU A 360 12.87 -0.39 -5.73
C GLU A 360 13.42 -1.38 -4.71
N ILE A 361 14.72 -1.65 -4.77
CA ILE A 361 15.44 -2.58 -3.88
C ILE A 361 16.47 -1.79 -3.08
N TRP A 362 16.49 -2.00 -1.77
CA TRP A 362 17.43 -1.37 -0.86
C TRP A 362 18.74 -2.14 -0.79
N ALA A 363 19.84 -1.42 -0.92
CA ALA A 363 21.19 -1.97 -0.92
C ALA A 363 22.05 -1.32 0.16
N ALA A 364 22.94 -2.12 0.74
CA ALA A 364 23.91 -1.65 1.74
C ALA A 364 24.90 -0.64 1.14
N ALA A 365 25.25 -0.80 -0.14
CA ALA A 365 26.17 0.09 -0.82
C ALA A 365 25.97 0.06 -2.36
N LYS A 366 26.30 1.17 -3.02
CA LYS A 366 26.40 1.26 -4.49
C LYS A 366 27.70 0.63 -4.99
N THR A 367 27.83 -0.68 -4.84
CA THR A 367 29.07 -1.41 -5.14
C THR A 367 29.10 -2.05 -6.51
N VAL A 368 27.96 -2.11 -7.22
CA VAL A 368 27.84 -2.83 -8.49
C VAL A 368 26.93 -2.15 -9.50
N THR A 369 27.25 -2.29 -10.78
CA THR A 369 26.38 -1.91 -11.90
C THR A 369 25.28 -2.96 -12.07
N ALA A 370 24.27 -2.91 -11.21
CA ALA A 370 23.13 -3.82 -11.31
C ALA A 370 22.19 -3.44 -12.45
N ARG A 371 21.66 -4.47 -13.10
CA ARG A 371 20.65 -4.41 -14.18
C ARG A 371 19.46 -5.24 -13.73
N PHE A 372 18.31 -4.97 -14.30
CA PHE A 372 17.12 -5.78 -14.06
C PHE A 372 16.71 -6.51 -15.33
N ARG A 373 16.36 -7.78 -15.19
CA ARG A 373 15.50 -8.48 -16.14
C ARG A 373 14.08 -8.38 -15.63
N VAL A 374 13.17 -7.84 -16.41
CA VAL A 374 11.77 -7.66 -16.02
C VAL A 374 10.88 -8.39 -17.02
N THR A 375 9.95 -9.19 -16.51
CA THR A 375 9.08 -10.08 -17.28
C THR A 375 7.66 -9.92 -16.76
N PRO A 376 6.76 -9.18 -17.44
CA PRO A 376 5.35 -9.19 -17.08
C PRO A 376 4.74 -10.58 -17.33
N ARG A 377 3.67 -10.95 -16.60
CA ARG A 377 3.08 -12.31 -16.60
C ARG A 377 2.86 -12.93 -18.00
N ASP A 378 2.42 -12.13 -18.97
CA ASP A 378 2.11 -12.57 -20.33
C ASP A 378 2.84 -11.77 -21.41
N GLY A 379 4.01 -11.18 -21.08
CA GLY A 379 4.73 -10.34 -22.03
C GLY A 379 6.21 -10.68 -22.15
N PRO A 380 6.89 -10.05 -23.12
CA PRO A 380 8.28 -10.35 -23.39
C PRO A 380 9.16 -9.90 -22.23
N GLN A 381 10.16 -10.72 -21.92
CA GLN A 381 11.25 -10.29 -21.04
C GLN A 381 11.98 -9.10 -21.67
N ARG A 382 12.39 -8.14 -20.85
CA ARG A 382 13.30 -7.07 -21.26
C ARG A 382 14.28 -6.76 -20.15
N TYR A 383 15.41 -6.18 -20.53
CA TYR A 383 16.42 -5.79 -19.57
C TYR A 383 16.55 -4.28 -19.47
N ILE A 384 16.42 -3.75 -18.26
CA ILE A 384 16.51 -2.31 -17.96
C ILE A 384 17.67 -2.03 -17.02
N SER A 385 18.35 -0.90 -17.21
CA SER A 385 19.42 -0.47 -16.31
C SER A 385 18.84 -0.07 -14.96
N GLY A 386 19.52 -0.44 -13.87
CA GLY A 386 19.16 0.07 -12.56
C GLY A 386 19.56 1.53 -12.44
N SER A 387 18.65 2.38 -11.95
CA SER A 387 18.97 3.73 -11.52
C SER A 387 19.18 3.74 -10.01
N TRP A 388 20.28 4.35 -9.58
CA TRP A 388 20.67 4.41 -8.18
C TRP A 388 20.25 5.72 -7.58
N ASP A 389 19.65 5.68 -6.40
CA ASP A 389 19.36 6.87 -5.62
C ASP A 389 19.97 6.74 -4.21
N ARG A 390 20.43 7.86 -3.67
CA ARG A 390 20.92 7.91 -2.29
C ARG A 390 19.77 8.33 -1.40
N TRP A 391 19.45 7.49 -0.42
CA TRP A 391 18.40 7.85 0.52
C TRP A 391 18.99 8.67 1.67
N THR A 392 18.45 9.87 1.85
CA THR A 392 18.91 10.84 2.85
C THR A 392 18.35 10.54 4.25
N ASN A 393 18.50 9.30 4.73
CA ASN A 393 18.42 9.00 6.16
C ASN A 393 19.84 9.03 6.77
N PRO A 394 19.96 9.23 8.10
CA PRO A 394 21.25 9.29 8.79
C PRO A 394 22.16 8.08 8.56
N ASP A 395 21.60 6.94 8.16
CA ASP A 395 22.30 5.66 8.01
C ASP A 395 22.95 5.41 6.62
N GLY A 396 22.70 6.29 5.62
CA GLY A 396 23.47 6.29 4.36
C GLY A 396 23.17 5.19 3.33
N TYR A 397 21.98 4.58 3.37
CA TYR A 397 21.57 3.51 2.45
C TYR A 397 21.38 3.96 1.00
N TRP A 398 21.49 2.98 0.09
CA TRP A 398 21.25 3.15 -1.34
C TRP A 398 19.99 2.42 -1.76
N SER A 399 19.29 2.96 -2.76
CA SER A 399 18.23 2.22 -3.44
C SER A 399 18.55 2.09 -4.92
N ILE A 400 18.20 0.93 -5.48
CA ILE A 400 18.28 0.68 -6.90
C ILE A 400 16.89 0.43 -7.46
N LYS A 401 16.56 1.15 -8.54
CA LYS A 401 15.22 1.23 -9.11
C LYS A 401 15.16 0.55 -10.47
N ALA A 402 14.17 -0.32 -10.63
CA ALA A 402 13.70 -0.88 -11.89
C ALA A 402 12.57 0.03 -12.40
N THR A 403 12.89 0.94 -13.33
CA THR A 403 11.94 1.91 -13.91
C THR A 403 12.35 2.29 -15.34
N PRO A 404 11.41 2.63 -16.23
CA PRO A 404 9.96 2.53 -16.09
C PRO A 404 9.45 1.12 -16.40
N LEU A 405 8.58 0.56 -15.55
CA LEU A 405 7.92 -0.74 -15.76
C LEU A 405 6.66 -0.63 -16.62
N ASN A 406 5.78 0.33 -16.30
CA ASN A 406 4.51 0.60 -16.98
C ASN A 406 3.61 -0.65 -17.11
N TRP A 407 3.60 -1.52 -16.10
CA TRP A 407 2.75 -2.70 -16.09
C TRP A 407 1.36 -2.34 -15.58
N ASN A 408 0.32 -2.84 -16.24
CA ASN A 408 -1.01 -2.86 -15.65
C ASN A 408 -1.13 -3.98 -14.59
N ALA A 409 -2.26 -4.07 -13.90
CA ALA A 409 -2.48 -5.03 -12.82
C ALA A 409 -2.32 -6.49 -13.28
N SER A 410 -2.84 -6.84 -14.46
CA SER A 410 -2.76 -8.22 -14.97
C SER A 410 -1.33 -8.60 -15.37
N GLN A 411 -0.55 -7.66 -15.87
CA GLN A 411 0.87 -7.83 -16.18
C GLN A 411 1.73 -7.93 -14.92
N ALA A 412 1.37 -7.18 -13.88
CA ALA A 412 2.12 -7.12 -12.63
C ALA A 412 1.88 -8.37 -11.76
N ILE A 413 0.65 -8.86 -11.63
CA ILE A 413 0.34 -10.04 -10.82
C ILE A 413 0.92 -11.27 -11.50
N GLY A 414 1.94 -11.90 -10.90
CA GLY A 414 2.73 -12.99 -11.49
C GLY A 414 3.88 -12.52 -12.38
N GLY A 415 4.06 -11.20 -12.55
CA GLY A 415 5.23 -10.64 -13.22
C GLY A 415 6.47 -10.76 -12.35
N GLU A 416 7.63 -10.92 -12.99
CA GLU A 416 8.92 -11.09 -12.33
C GLU A 416 9.85 -9.90 -12.56
N VAL A 417 10.47 -9.43 -11.47
CA VAL A 417 11.59 -8.50 -11.51
C VAL A 417 12.82 -9.21 -10.98
N CYS A 418 13.83 -9.41 -11.82
CA CYS A 418 15.07 -10.08 -11.45
C CYS A 418 16.23 -9.09 -11.38
N LEU A 419 16.87 -9.01 -10.22
CA LEU A 419 18.09 -8.25 -9.99
C LEU A 419 19.30 -9.06 -10.45
N GLU A 420 20.09 -8.51 -11.37
CA GLU A 420 21.32 -9.10 -11.87
C GLU A 420 22.51 -8.66 -11.01
N LEU A 421 23.10 -9.62 -10.28
CA LEU A 421 24.28 -9.42 -9.45
C LEU A 421 25.44 -10.31 -9.91
N PRO A 422 26.70 -9.92 -9.69
CA PRO A 422 27.83 -10.83 -9.83
C PRO A 422 27.61 -12.10 -9.00
N SER A 423 27.90 -13.28 -9.54
CA SER A 423 27.62 -14.56 -8.85
C SER A 423 28.37 -14.73 -7.52
N ASN A 424 29.43 -13.95 -7.28
CA ASN A 424 30.16 -13.91 -6.01
C ASN A 424 29.57 -12.91 -4.99
N LEU A 425 28.54 -12.16 -5.35
CA LEU A 425 27.83 -11.24 -4.47
C LEU A 425 26.42 -11.78 -4.21
N PRO A 426 26.22 -12.60 -3.15
CA PRO A 426 24.90 -13.11 -2.83
C PRO A 426 24.00 -11.96 -2.40
N LEU A 427 22.69 -12.11 -2.64
CA LEU A 427 21.69 -11.12 -2.29
C LEU A 427 21.84 -10.60 -0.83
N ARG A 428 22.24 -11.43 0.15
CA ARG A 428 22.34 -11.04 1.59
C ARG A 428 23.39 -9.99 1.85
N ASN A 429 24.43 -10.02 1.04
CA ASN A 429 25.54 -9.10 1.14
C ASN A 429 25.25 -7.83 0.32
N PHE A 430 24.29 -7.89 -0.60
CA PHE A 430 23.83 -6.74 -1.37
C PHE A 430 22.80 -5.92 -0.60
N CYS A 431 21.79 -6.57 0.00
CA CYS A 431 20.67 -5.90 0.67
C CYS A 431 21.09 -5.26 2.01
N ALA A 432 20.51 -4.09 2.29
CA ALA A 432 20.86 -3.20 3.40
C ALA A 432 20.66 -3.75 4.83
N SER A 433 19.97 -4.87 5.02
CA SER A 433 19.63 -5.45 6.33
C SER A 433 19.89 -6.95 6.46
N GLY A 434 20.43 -7.61 5.43
CA GLY A 434 20.59 -9.07 5.43
C GLY A 434 19.27 -9.87 5.55
N LYS A 435 18.12 -9.21 5.47
CA LYS A 435 16.77 -9.79 5.44
C LYS A 435 16.07 -9.39 4.12
N TRP A 436 15.34 -10.33 3.51
CA TRP A 436 14.46 -10.13 2.33
C TRP A 436 13.05 -10.54 2.67
#